data_AF-T1B2N0-F1
#
_entry.id   AF-T1B2N0-F1
#
_cell.length_a   1.000
_cell.length_b   1.000
_cell.length_c   1.000
_cell.angle_alpha   90.00
_cell.angle_beta   90.00
_cell.angle_gamma   90.00
#
_symmetry.space_group_name_H-M   'P 1'
#
loop_
_entity.id
_entity.type
_entity.pdbx_description
1 polymer ?
#
loop_
_entity_poly.entity_id
_entity_poly.type
_entity_poly.pdbx_seq_one_letter_code
_entity_poly.pdbx_strand_id
1 'polypeptide(L)'
;MRSLATGRQGGSLHVHLGEIIQYLKAQGFGLILVETAGSGQGDTAISELVDFSLYVMTAEYGGPLQLEKLGMLDYADLIVLNKYEKRGSEDALRDIRKQWRRNHAEFKRSDEDVPVFATIASQFQNSGVDRLFAELCRALGERSGHDPAHWQLTQVLNRDSPIGHVLIPQSRERYLAEIARAIRETRQRNRLAAEAASRAQSLHEALGCLGDEARPEPLERYPVQALEGNDDRIRLRRAYQAALDAVGEEGIAGLKDWPARLQAARADSYAYPVRDLWVKGTNYTETLSGLRVPKIALPDWRDWGDILSFIQSENLPGAYPYTAGVYPYRRAAEDPTRMFAGEGTPERTNRRFHYLARGQNATRLSTAFDSVTLYGE
;
A
#
# COMPACT_ATOMS: atom_id res chain seq x y z
N MET A 1 -13.93 10.41 -35.45
CA MET A 1 -14.16 8.97 -35.15
C MET A 1 -13.31 8.62 -33.94
N ARG A 2 -13.84 7.98 -32.88
CA ARG A 2 -13.11 7.79 -31.60
C ARG A 2 -12.53 6.39 -31.37
N SER A 3 -13.14 5.34 -31.90
CA SER A 3 -12.64 3.96 -31.75
C SER A 3 -13.15 3.09 -32.90
N LEU A 4 -12.31 2.15 -33.36
CA LEU A 4 -12.60 1.16 -34.40
C LEU A 4 -12.22 -0.22 -33.85
N ALA A 5 -13.15 -1.18 -33.88
CA ALA A 5 -12.85 -2.56 -33.52
C ALA A 5 -12.08 -3.25 -34.65
N THR A 6 -11.07 -4.06 -34.38
CA THR A 6 -10.25 -4.71 -35.43
C THR A 6 -11.06 -5.56 -36.42
N GLY A 7 -12.22 -6.08 -36.00
CA GLY A 7 -13.19 -6.76 -36.88
C GLY A 7 -12.75 -8.15 -37.36
N ARG A 8 -11.58 -8.65 -36.92
CA ARG A 8 -11.05 -10.01 -37.16
C ARG A 8 -10.29 -10.51 -35.93
N GLN A 9 -10.29 -11.83 -35.72
CA GLN A 9 -9.41 -12.46 -34.73
C GLN A 9 -7.95 -12.44 -35.23
N GLY A 10 -7.04 -11.92 -34.40
CA GLY A 10 -5.59 -11.99 -34.63
C GLY A 10 -4.97 -10.84 -35.45
N GLY A 11 -5.73 -9.84 -35.89
CA GLY A 11 -5.19 -8.64 -36.55
C GLY A 11 -5.18 -7.42 -35.63
N SER A 12 -4.18 -6.54 -35.75
CA SER A 12 -4.08 -5.26 -35.03
C SER A 12 -4.84 -4.11 -35.71
N LEU A 13 -5.29 -4.30 -36.95
CA LEU A 13 -5.90 -3.27 -37.80
C LEU A 13 -7.36 -3.61 -38.16
N HIS A 14 -8.17 -2.57 -38.33
CA HIS A 14 -9.52 -2.69 -38.89
C HIS A 14 -9.44 -3.01 -40.40
N VAL A 15 -10.30 -3.91 -40.89
CA VAL A 15 -10.30 -4.39 -42.28
C VAL A 15 -10.41 -3.27 -43.34
N HIS A 16 -11.13 -2.19 -43.04
CA HIS A 16 -11.30 -1.01 -43.91
C HIS A 16 -10.46 0.21 -43.48
N LEU A 17 -9.39 0.03 -42.71
CA LEU A 17 -8.59 1.15 -42.21
C LEU A 17 -8.06 2.06 -43.33
N GLY A 18 -7.58 1.48 -44.43
CA GLY A 18 -7.09 2.24 -45.59
C GLY A 18 -8.17 3.15 -46.21
N GLU A 19 -9.39 2.64 -46.40
CA GLU A 19 -10.53 3.42 -46.92
C GLU A 19 -10.90 4.57 -45.98
N ILE A 20 -10.87 4.32 -44.67
CA ILE A 20 -11.17 5.33 -43.65
C ILE A 20 -10.11 6.45 -43.66
N ILE A 21 -8.83 6.09 -43.80
CA ILE A 21 -7.74 7.07 -43.92
C ILE A 21 -7.97 7.94 -45.17
N GLN A 22 -8.27 7.34 -46.33
CA GLN A 22 -8.54 8.10 -47.56
C GLN A 22 -9.74 9.02 -47.43
N TYR A 23 -10.82 8.56 -46.78
CA TYR A 23 -11.98 9.39 -46.49
C TYR A 23 -11.62 10.61 -45.63
N LEU A 24 -10.87 10.41 -44.54
CA LEU A 24 -10.43 11.50 -43.66
C LEU A 24 -9.50 12.48 -44.39
N LYS A 25 -8.60 11.99 -45.25
CA LYS A 25 -7.77 12.85 -46.11
C LYS A 25 -8.64 13.73 -47.01
N ALA A 26 -9.67 13.17 -47.62
CA ALA A 26 -10.60 13.91 -48.49
C ALA A 26 -11.43 14.98 -47.75
N GLN A 27 -11.61 14.86 -46.42
CA GLN A 27 -12.26 15.89 -45.60
C GLN A 27 -11.33 17.06 -45.25
N GLY A 28 -10.06 17.04 -45.67
CA GLY A 28 -9.11 18.13 -45.47
C GLY A 28 -8.49 18.20 -44.07
N PHE A 29 -8.47 17.10 -43.31
CA PHE A 29 -7.73 17.04 -42.05
C PHE A 29 -6.21 17.16 -42.31
N GLY A 30 -5.54 18.08 -41.60
CA GLY A 30 -4.11 18.33 -41.76
C GLY A 30 -3.19 17.28 -41.12
N LEU A 31 -3.70 16.48 -40.19
CA LEU A 31 -3.01 15.35 -39.58
C LEU A 31 -4.03 14.27 -39.21
N ILE A 32 -3.73 13.02 -39.54
CA ILE A 32 -4.53 11.85 -39.16
C ILE A 32 -3.64 10.95 -38.33
N LEU A 33 -4.01 10.75 -37.05
CA LEU A 33 -3.33 9.82 -36.16
C LEU A 33 -4.06 8.48 -36.16
N VAL A 34 -3.29 7.39 -36.32
CA VAL A 34 -3.80 6.02 -36.30
C VAL A 34 -3.11 5.27 -35.18
N GLU A 35 -3.88 4.91 -34.15
CA GLU A 35 -3.44 4.01 -33.08
C GLU A 35 -3.92 2.60 -33.38
N THR A 36 -3.01 1.63 -33.34
CA THR A 36 -3.33 0.21 -33.55
C THR A 36 -3.73 -0.47 -32.26
N ALA A 37 -4.46 -1.58 -32.35
CA ALA A 37 -4.58 -2.47 -31.19
C ALA A 37 -3.21 -3.10 -30.89
N GLY A 38 -2.98 -3.48 -29.62
CA GLY A 38 -1.70 -4.07 -29.19
C GLY A 38 -1.19 -5.14 -30.15
N SER A 39 -0.08 -4.84 -30.81
CA SER A 39 0.48 -5.66 -31.88
C SER A 39 1.41 -6.73 -31.32
N GLY A 40 1.45 -7.89 -31.97
CA GLY A 40 2.45 -8.92 -31.67
C GLY A 40 3.85 -8.49 -32.12
N GLN A 41 4.88 -9.21 -31.66
CA GLN A 41 6.28 -8.88 -31.92
C GLN A 41 6.64 -8.72 -33.42
N GLY A 42 5.93 -9.42 -34.32
CA GLY A 42 6.20 -9.39 -35.77
C GLY A 42 5.18 -8.64 -36.63
N ASP A 43 4.25 -7.89 -36.03
CA ASP A 43 3.21 -7.21 -36.79
C ASP A 43 3.66 -5.80 -37.22
N THR A 44 3.85 -5.64 -38.52
CA THR A 44 4.32 -4.42 -39.18
C THR A 44 3.27 -3.83 -40.13
N ALA A 45 2.06 -4.37 -40.18
CA ALA A 45 1.07 -4.05 -41.23
C ALA A 45 0.69 -2.56 -41.28
N ILE A 46 0.86 -1.83 -40.18
CA ILE A 46 0.57 -0.39 -40.12
C ILE A 46 1.52 0.44 -40.99
N SER A 47 2.77 0.02 -41.18
CA SER A 47 3.78 0.80 -41.92
C SER A 47 3.44 0.95 -43.41
N GLU A 48 2.62 0.05 -43.97
CA GLU A 48 2.16 0.12 -45.35
C GLU A 48 1.00 1.10 -45.56
N LEU A 49 0.35 1.56 -44.47
CA LEU A 49 -0.85 2.40 -44.52
C LEU A 49 -0.62 3.85 -44.05
N VAL A 50 0.56 4.16 -43.51
CA VAL A 50 0.87 5.46 -42.90
C VAL A 50 2.11 6.09 -43.51
N ASP A 51 2.14 7.42 -43.55
CA ASP A 51 3.29 8.19 -44.05
C ASP A 51 4.45 8.25 -43.02
N PHE A 52 4.14 8.02 -41.74
CA PHE A 52 5.08 8.06 -40.63
C PHE A 52 4.66 7.10 -39.51
N SER A 53 5.62 6.37 -38.94
CA SER A 53 5.37 5.32 -37.97
C SER A 53 6.09 5.55 -36.64
N LEU A 54 5.35 5.39 -35.54
CA LEU A 54 5.86 5.52 -34.17
C LEU A 54 5.68 4.18 -33.44
N TYR A 55 6.76 3.53 -33.06
CA TYR A 55 6.68 2.27 -32.31
C TYR A 55 6.83 2.50 -30.80
N VAL A 56 5.78 2.22 -30.04
CA VAL A 56 5.78 2.40 -28.58
C VAL A 56 5.94 1.06 -27.89
N MET A 57 6.92 0.97 -26.99
CA MET A 57 7.20 -0.21 -26.18
C MET A 57 7.51 0.15 -24.72
N THR A 58 7.66 -0.86 -23.87
CA THR A 58 8.06 -0.70 -22.47
C THR A 58 9.33 -1.51 -22.20
N ALA A 59 9.94 -1.34 -21.02
CA ALA A 59 11.14 -2.08 -20.63
C ALA A 59 10.89 -3.60 -20.44
N GLU A 60 9.63 -4.04 -20.47
CA GLU A 60 9.21 -5.43 -20.22
C GLU A 60 9.14 -6.28 -21.51
N TYR A 61 10.19 -6.26 -22.33
CA TYR A 61 10.28 -7.10 -23.55
C TYR A 61 10.94 -8.46 -23.30
N GLY A 62 11.28 -8.79 -22.05
CA GLY A 62 12.01 -10.00 -21.68
C GLY A 62 13.53 -9.83 -21.82
N GLY A 63 14.20 -10.76 -22.49
CA GLY A 63 15.65 -10.69 -22.71
C GLY A 63 16.05 -9.86 -23.94
N PRO A 64 17.29 -9.35 -24.03
CA PRO A 64 17.75 -8.54 -25.18
C PRO A 64 17.59 -9.22 -26.54
N LEU A 65 17.72 -10.56 -26.60
CA LEU A 65 17.51 -11.34 -27.83
C LEU A 65 16.07 -11.27 -28.37
N GLN A 66 15.10 -10.88 -27.56
CA GLN A 66 13.71 -10.70 -28.04
C GLN A 66 13.60 -9.47 -28.93
N LEU A 67 14.49 -8.48 -28.80
CA LEU A 67 14.50 -7.28 -29.64
C LEU A 67 14.77 -7.63 -31.11
N GLU A 68 15.53 -8.71 -31.38
CA GLU A 68 15.78 -9.19 -32.76
C GLU A 68 14.52 -9.70 -33.46
N LYS A 69 13.46 -9.99 -32.71
CA LYS A 69 12.17 -10.46 -33.25
C LYS A 69 11.16 -9.33 -33.43
N LEU A 70 11.48 -8.12 -32.98
CA LEU A 70 10.60 -6.96 -33.07
C LEU A 70 10.76 -6.30 -34.44
N GLY A 71 9.95 -6.72 -35.41
CA GLY A 71 10.03 -6.20 -36.78
C GLY A 71 9.87 -4.67 -36.84
N MET A 72 9.07 -4.09 -35.95
CA MET A 72 8.92 -2.62 -35.89
C MET A 72 10.22 -1.88 -35.53
N LEU A 73 11.24 -2.52 -34.96
CA LEU A 73 12.54 -1.87 -34.78
C LEU A 73 13.29 -1.65 -36.10
N ASP A 74 12.94 -2.38 -37.15
CA ASP A 74 13.48 -2.20 -38.51
C ASP A 74 12.72 -1.12 -39.30
N TYR A 75 11.41 -1.02 -39.08
CA TYR A 75 10.53 -0.20 -39.93
C TYR A 75 10.05 1.11 -39.29
N ALA A 76 10.11 1.24 -37.96
CA ALA A 76 9.62 2.43 -37.28
C ALA A 76 10.52 3.65 -37.53
N ASP A 77 9.91 4.78 -37.82
CA ASP A 77 10.63 6.04 -37.97
C ASP A 77 11.14 6.57 -36.63
N LEU A 78 10.32 6.45 -35.59
CA LEU A 78 10.69 6.75 -34.20
C LEU A 78 10.27 5.59 -33.30
N ILE A 79 11.10 5.30 -32.31
CA ILE A 79 10.84 4.30 -31.29
C ILE A 79 10.72 4.98 -29.93
N VAL A 80 9.74 4.59 -29.15
CA VAL A 80 9.44 5.15 -27.84
C VAL A 80 9.49 4.07 -26.79
N LEU A 81 10.43 4.20 -25.86
CA LEU A 81 10.41 3.48 -24.60
C LEU A 81 9.57 4.27 -23.59
N ASN A 82 8.27 3.94 -23.50
CA ASN A 82 7.36 4.54 -22.55
C ASN A 82 7.38 3.78 -21.20
N LYS A 83 6.85 4.42 -20.15
CA LYS A 83 6.94 3.97 -18.75
C LYS A 83 8.39 3.91 -18.25
N TYR A 84 9.19 4.91 -18.63
CA TYR A 84 10.63 4.95 -18.32
C TYR A 84 10.94 5.04 -16.81
N GLU A 85 9.96 5.35 -15.95
CA GLU A 85 10.08 5.29 -14.49
C GLU A 85 10.21 3.86 -13.93
N LYS A 86 9.97 2.85 -14.75
CA LYS A 86 10.04 1.44 -14.36
C LYS A 86 11.49 0.96 -14.24
N ARG A 87 11.67 -0.12 -13.48
CA ARG A 87 12.98 -0.74 -13.26
C ARG A 87 13.56 -1.28 -14.57
N GLY A 88 14.86 -1.07 -14.78
CA GLY A 88 15.57 -1.57 -15.96
C GLY A 88 15.35 -0.73 -17.22
N SER A 89 14.68 0.41 -17.14
CA SER A 89 14.42 1.26 -18.31
C SER A 89 15.70 1.86 -18.91
N GLU A 90 16.72 2.17 -18.10
CA GLU A 90 18.03 2.63 -18.60
C GLU A 90 18.74 1.54 -19.41
N ASP A 91 18.75 0.31 -18.90
CA ASP A 91 19.30 -0.85 -19.60
C ASP A 91 18.52 -1.13 -20.89
N ALA A 92 17.19 -1.08 -20.81
CA ALA A 92 16.30 -1.23 -21.94
C ALA A 92 16.58 -0.21 -23.04
N LEU A 93 16.75 1.07 -22.68
CA LEU A 93 17.05 2.13 -23.64
C LEU A 93 18.37 1.87 -24.37
N ARG A 94 19.41 1.47 -23.63
CA ARG A 94 20.71 1.10 -24.21
C ARG A 94 20.57 -0.08 -25.17
N ASP A 95 19.84 -1.12 -24.77
CA ASP A 95 19.67 -2.34 -25.56
C ASP A 95 18.86 -2.08 -26.83
N ILE A 96 17.78 -1.29 -26.75
CA ILE A 96 16.97 -0.87 -27.91
C ILE A 96 17.81 -0.05 -28.89
N ARG A 97 18.58 0.95 -28.40
CA ARG A 97 19.47 1.75 -29.26
C ARG A 97 20.52 0.89 -29.95
N LYS A 98 21.11 -0.06 -29.23
CA LYS A 98 22.10 -1.00 -29.77
C LYS A 98 21.48 -1.89 -30.85
N GLN A 99 20.27 -2.40 -30.63
CA GLN A 99 19.58 -3.21 -31.62
C GLN A 99 19.21 -2.40 -32.86
N TRP A 100 18.67 -1.18 -32.69
CA TRP A 100 18.36 -0.30 -33.80
C TRP A 100 19.58 -0.04 -34.71
N ARG A 101 20.75 0.27 -34.12
CA ARG A 101 22.00 0.44 -34.88
C ARG A 101 22.40 -0.79 -35.67
N ARG A 102 22.19 -1.99 -35.12
CA ARG A 102 22.49 -3.25 -35.80
C ARG A 102 21.59 -3.44 -37.01
N ASN A 103 20.29 -3.24 -36.81
CA ASN A 103 19.27 -3.35 -37.85
C ASN A 103 19.53 -2.41 -39.04
N HIS A 104 20.04 -1.21 -38.76
CA HIS A 104 20.31 -0.18 -39.78
C HIS A 104 21.77 -0.14 -40.26
N ALA A 105 22.64 -1.04 -39.77
CA ALA A 105 24.09 -1.03 -40.01
C ALA A 105 24.81 0.29 -39.63
N GLU A 106 24.23 1.10 -38.74
CA GLU A 106 24.72 2.42 -38.33
C GLU A 106 25.53 2.38 -37.01
N PHE A 107 26.57 1.54 -36.97
CA PHE A 107 27.33 1.26 -35.73
C PHE A 107 28.04 2.46 -35.10
N LYS A 108 28.30 3.53 -35.86
CA LYS A 108 29.03 4.73 -35.41
C LYS A 108 28.11 5.87 -34.96
N ARG A 109 26.79 5.75 -35.12
CA ARG A 109 25.84 6.80 -34.79
C ARG A 109 25.79 7.03 -33.28
N SER A 110 25.82 8.28 -32.84
CA SER A 110 25.78 8.64 -31.42
C SER A 110 24.47 8.20 -30.77
N ASP A 111 24.43 8.11 -29.44
CA ASP A 111 23.20 7.76 -28.70
C ASP A 111 22.09 8.82 -28.86
N GLU A 112 22.46 10.07 -29.12
CA GLU A 112 21.54 11.20 -29.26
C GLU A 112 20.85 11.23 -30.61
N ASP A 113 21.53 10.71 -31.65
CA ASP A 113 21.05 10.70 -33.03
C ASP A 113 20.22 9.46 -33.37
N VAL A 114 20.23 8.42 -32.51
CA VAL A 114 19.40 7.23 -32.68
C VAL A 114 17.94 7.60 -32.35
N PRO A 115 16.95 7.31 -33.23
CA PRO A 115 15.56 7.72 -33.07
C PRO A 115 14.80 6.92 -32.00
N VAL A 116 15.38 6.79 -30.81
CA VAL A 116 14.83 6.06 -29.66
C VAL A 116 14.69 7.01 -28.46
N PHE A 117 13.44 7.22 -28.04
CA PHE A 117 13.06 8.21 -27.03
C PHE A 117 12.54 7.54 -25.76
N ALA A 118 13.07 7.95 -24.62
CA ALA A 118 12.54 7.59 -23.31
C ALA A 118 11.40 8.54 -22.94
N THR A 119 10.26 8.01 -22.51
CA THR A 119 9.08 8.84 -22.14
C THR A 119 8.37 8.31 -20.90
N ILE A 120 7.71 9.22 -20.17
CA ILE A 120 6.80 8.88 -19.08
C ILE A 120 5.49 9.62 -19.33
N ALA A 121 4.60 9.03 -20.15
CA ALA A 121 3.35 9.67 -20.54
C ALA A 121 2.37 9.93 -19.38
N SER A 122 2.53 9.23 -18.25
CA SER A 122 1.74 9.44 -17.03
C SER A 122 2.14 10.68 -16.23
N GLN A 123 3.29 11.28 -16.55
CA GLN A 123 3.80 12.47 -15.89
C GLN A 123 3.45 13.71 -16.72
N PHE A 124 2.74 14.66 -16.10
CA PHE A 124 2.49 15.97 -16.70
C PHE A 124 3.80 16.70 -16.97
N GLN A 125 3.91 17.34 -18.15
CA GLN A 125 5.11 18.07 -18.59
C GLN A 125 6.40 17.21 -18.53
N ASN A 126 6.33 15.99 -19.04
CA ASN A 126 7.50 15.11 -19.11
C ASN A 126 8.46 15.55 -20.24
N SER A 127 9.71 15.84 -19.89
CA SER A 127 10.75 16.27 -20.85
C SER A 127 11.03 15.24 -21.96
N GLY A 128 10.84 13.95 -21.67
CA GLY A 128 10.97 12.89 -22.68
C GLY A 128 9.89 12.97 -23.76
N VAL A 129 8.64 13.23 -23.36
CA VAL A 129 7.51 13.43 -24.29
C VAL A 129 7.70 14.70 -25.10
N ASP A 130 8.16 15.78 -24.46
CA ASP A 130 8.50 17.05 -25.11
C ASP A 130 9.59 16.88 -26.17
N ARG A 131 10.66 16.13 -25.86
CA ARG A 131 11.72 15.79 -26.81
C ARG A 131 11.19 14.96 -27.99
N LEU A 132 10.37 13.95 -27.72
CA LEU A 132 9.75 13.13 -28.76
C LEU A 132 8.85 13.97 -29.67
N PHE A 133 8.04 14.87 -29.10
CA PHE A 133 7.15 15.73 -29.85
C PHE A 133 7.92 16.69 -30.76
N ALA A 134 9.02 17.26 -30.27
CA ALA A 134 9.90 18.10 -31.08
C ALA A 134 10.47 17.37 -32.29
N GLU A 135 10.90 16.11 -32.10
CA GLU A 135 11.42 15.30 -33.19
C GLU A 135 10.32 14.88 -34.18
N LEU A 136 9.13 14.55 -33.67
CA LEU A 136 7.97 14.24 -34.51
C LEU A 136 7.60 15.42 -35.42
N CYS A 137 7.54 16.63 -34.87
CA CYS A 137 7.28 17.84 -35.65
C CYS A 137 8.35 18.07 -36.72
N ARG A 138 9.64 17.94 -36.36
CA ARG A 138 10.75 18.05 -37.31
C ARG A 138 10.61 17.05 -38.46
N ALA A 139 10.40 15.77 -38.14
CA ALA A 139 10.33 14.70 -39.11
C ALA A 139 9.09 14.80 -40.02
N LEU A 140 7.93 15.21 -39.48
CA LEU A 140 6.73 15.47 -40.28
C LEU A 140 6.91 16.70 -41.18
N GLY A 141 7.59 17.75 -40.73
CA GLY A 141 7.92 18.90 -41.56
C GLY A 141 8.77 18.54 -42.77
N GLU A 142 9.71 17.61 -42.62
CA GLU A 142 10.57 17.13 -43.73
C GLU A 142 9.83 16.23 -44.72
N ARG A 143 8.84 15.45 -44.26
CA ARG A 143 8.18 14.41 -45.06
C ARG A 143 6.82 14.79 -45.62
N SER A 144 6.12 15.73 -44.99
CA SER A 144 4.70 16.00 -45.31
C SER A 144 4.48 16.72 -46.64
N GLY A 145 5.52 17.30 -47.25
CA GLY A 145 5.39 18.12 -48.46
C GLY A 145 4.55 19.40 -48.26
N HIS A 146 4.09 19.66 -47.03
CA HIS A 146 3.42 20.88 -46.60
C HIS A 146 4.45 21.92 -46.17
N ASP A 147 4.03 23.19 -46.08
CA ASP A 147 4.90 24.28 -45.61
C ASP A 147 5.51 23.92 -44.23
N PRO A 148 6.86 23.81 -44.12
CA PRO A 148 7.54 23.50 -42.87
C PRO A 148 7.18 24.46 -41.73
N ALA A 149 6.71 25.67 -42.04
CA ALA A 149 6.23 26.64 -41.05
C ALA A 149 5.09 26.08 -40.18
N HIS A 150 4.25 25.17 -40.71
CA HIS A 150 3.16 24.54 -39.94
C HIS A 150 3.63 23.60 -38.83
N TRP A 151 4.86 23.10 -38.94
CA TRP A 151 5.45 22.16 -37.99
C TRP A 151 6.49 22.82 -37.06
N GLN A 152 6.61 24.14 -37.10
CA GLN A 152 7.49 24.86 -36.20
C GLN A 152 6.90 24.93 -34.79
N LEU A 153 7.69 24.50 -33.82
CA LEU A 153 7.35 24.66 -32.41
C LEU A 153 7.36 26.15 -32.03
N THR A 154 6.26 26.61 -31.44
CA THR A 154 6.15 27.99 -30.94
C THR A 154 6.75 28.17 -29.54
N GLN A 155 7.05 27.07 -28.84
CA GLN A 155 7.60 27.05 -27.48
C GLN A 155 8.91 26.29 -27.45
N VAL A 156 9.84 26.76 -26.61
CA VAL A 156 11.07 26.01 -26.31
C VAL A 156 10.70 24.89 -25.34
N LEU A 157 10.79 23.66 -25.84
CA LEU A 157 10.50 22.46 -25.07
C LEU A 157 11.74 21.98 -24.31
N ASN A 158 11.53 21.38 -23.14
CA ASN A 158 12.61 20.75 -22.39
C ASN A 158 13.08 19.48 -23.12
N ARG A 159 14.39 19.34 -23.33
CA ARG A 159 15.01 18.19 -24.03
C ARG A 159 15.86 17.30 -23.12
N ASP A 160 15.83 17.54 -21.82
CA ASP A 160 16.53 16.76 -20.82
C ASP A 160 15.96 15.33 -20.73
N SER A 161 16.78 14.39 -20.25
CA SER A 161 16.32 13.03 -19.95
C SER A 161 15.17 13.04 -18.93
N PRO A 162 14.10 12.25 -19.14
CA PRO A 162 12.96 12.23 -18.24
C PRO A 162 13.35 11.71 -16.85
N ILE A 163 12.96 12.44 -15.81
CA ILE A 163 13.11 12.02 -14.41
C ILE A 163 11.75 11.58 -13.88
N GLY A 164 11.60 10.30 -13.57
CA GLY A 164 10.39 9.75 -12.97
C GLY A 164 10.30 10.02 -11.48
N HIS A 165 9.17 10.56 -11.02
CA HIS A 165 8.86 10.67 -9.59
C HIS A 165 8.25 9.36 -9.09
N VAL A 166 9.00 8.62 -8.27
CA VAL A 166 8.53 7.34 -7.71
C VAL A 166 7.93 7.58 -6.31
N LEU A 167 6.61 7.38 -6.16
CA LEU A 167 5.92 7.51 -4.87
C LEU A 167 6.34 6.44 -3.86
N ILE A 168 6.43 5.18 -4.31
CA ILE A 168 6.86 4.04 -3.49
C ILE A 168 8.15 3.50 -4.10
N PRO A 169 9.29 3.60 -3.40
CA PRO A 169 10.56 3.14 -3.94
C PRO A 169 10.48 1.64 -4.26
N GLN A 170 11.20 1.22 -5.31
CA GLN A 170 11.16 -0.16 -5.80
C GLN A 170 11.57 -1.18 -4.72
N SER A 171 12.44 -0.80 -3.78
CA SER A 171 12.82 -1.63 -2.62
C SER A 171 11.66 -1.93 -1.67
N ARG A 172 10.53 -1.21 -1.77
CA ARG A 172 9.34 -1.34 -0.91
C ARG A 172 8.11 -1.78 -1.68
N GLU A 173 8.22 -2.28 -2.90
CA GLU A 173 7.07 -2.73 -3.70
C GLU A 173 6.22 -3.78 -2.97
N ARG A 174 6.85 -4.63 -2.15
CA ARG A 174 6.19 -5.73 -1.42
C ARG A 174 5.82 -5.39 0.03
N TYR A 175 5.74 -4.12 0.41
CA TYR A 175 5.48 -3.69 1.79
C TYR A 175 4.20 -4.30 2.41
N LEU A 176 3.13 -4.48 1.63
CA LEU A 176 1.91 -5.13 2.13
C LEU A 176 2.11 -6.62 2.45
N ALA A 177 2.95 -7.32 1.69
CA ALA A 177 3.31 -8.70 1.97
C ALA A 177 4.19 -8.79 3.25
N GLU A 178 5.07 -7.82 3.46
CA GLU A 178 5.86 -7.70 4.70
C GLU A 178 4.94 -7.50 5.92
N ILE A 179 3.97 -6.59 5.83
CA ILE A 179 2.97 -6.35 6.89
C ILE A 179 2.16 -7.62 7.19
N ALA A 180 1.65 -8.30 6.16
CA ALA A 180 0.87 -9.53 6.32
C ALA A 180 1.69 -10.65 6.97
N ARG A 181 2.97 -10.80 6.58
CA ARG A 181 3.91 -11.74 7.19
C ARG A 181 4.15 -11.41 8.66
N ALA A 182 4.45 -10.16 8.99
CA ALA A 182 4.70 -9.72 10.37
C ALA A 182 3.51 -10.00 11.31
N ILE A 183 2.28 -9.81 10.83
CA ILE A 183 1.07 -10.15 11.59
C ILE A 183 0.96 -11.66 11.84
N ARG A 184 1.19 -12.50 10.82
CA ARG A 184 1.14 -13.97 10.96
C ARG A 184 2.21 -14.49 11.91
N GLU A 185 3.44 -14.00 11.77
CA GLU A 185 4.56 -14.33 12.65
C GLU A 185 4.26 -13.93 14.10
N THR A 186 3.67 -12.76 14.32
CA THR A 186 3.26 -12.31 15.65
C THR A 186 2.18 -13.21 16.25
N ARG A 187 1.14 -13.56 15.49
CA ARG A 187 0.10 -14.50 15.95
C ARG A 187 0.68 -15.87 16.30
N GLN A 188 1.60 -16.37 15.50
CA GLN A 188 2.26 -17.65 15.76
C GLN A 188 3.09 -17.58 17.05
N ARG A 189 3.87 -16.51 17.25
CA ARG A 189 4.65 -16.29 18.49
C ARG A 189 3.73 -16.22 19.71
N ASN A 190 2.65 -15.44 19.64
CA ASN A 190 1.69 -15.31 20.75
C ASN A 190 1.08 -16.66 21.13
N ARG A 191 0.68 -17.47 20.13
CA ARG A 191 0.14 -18.82 20.37
C ARG A 191 1.15 -19.73 21.07
N LEU A 192 2.39 -19.76 20.60
CA LEU A 192 3.45 -20.59 21.19
C LEU A 192 3.77 -20.15 22.63
N ALA A 193 3.77 -18.84 22.90
CA ALA A 193 3.96 -18.30 24.24
C ALA A 193 2.79 -18.67 25.17
N ALA A 194 1.55 -18.58 24.70
CA ALA A 194 0.37 -19.00 25.45
C ALA A 194 0.40 -20.49 25.80
N GLU A 195 0.69 -21.36 24.82
CA GLU A 195 0.86 -22.81 25.06
C GLU A 195 1.98 -23.11 26.09
N ALA A 196 3.08 -22.34 26.04
CA ALA A 196 4.15 -22.44 27.01
C ALA A 196 3.71 -21.98 28.42
N ALA A 197 2.88 -20.94 28.51
CA ALA A 197 2.36 -20.44 29.78
C ALA A 197 1.43 -21.45 30.47
N SER A 198 0.49 -22.08 29.74
CA SER A 198 -0.35 -23.16 30.29
C SER A 198 0.50 -24.34 30.79
N ARG A 199 1.57 -24.68 30.04
CA ARG A 199 2.51 -25.72 30.43
C ARG A 199 3.30 -25.33 31.69
N ALA A 200 3.75 -24.08 31.79
CA ALA A 200 4.45 -23.59 32.97
C ALA A 200 3.55 -23.68 34.21
N GLN A 201 2.30 -23.24 34.12
CA GLN A 201 1.34 -23.37 35.22
C GLN A 201 1.14 -24.83 35.63
N SER A 202 0.86 -25.71 34.67
CA SER A 202 0.64 -27.14 34.94
C SER A 202 1.83 -27.78 35.67
N LEU A 203 3.06 -27.43 35.28
CA LEU A 203 4.27 -27.93 35.92
C LEU A 203 4.45 -27.37 37.34
N HIS A 204 4.16 -26.07 37.54
CA HIS A 204 4.23 -25.42 38.85
C HIS A 204 3.22 -26.01 39.84
N GLU A 205 2.00 -26.28 39.39
CA GLU A 205 0.95 -26.92 40.18
C GLU A 205 1.31 -28.37 40.51
N ALA A 206 1.79 -29.14 39.52
CA ALA A 206 2.23 -30.52 39.74
C ALA A 206 3.38 -30.62 40.76
N LEU A 207 4.39 -29.73 40.66
CA LEU A 207 5.49 -29.66 41.63
C LEU A 207 4.98 -29.32 43.05
N GLY A 208 3.93 -28.49 43.15
CA GLY A 208 3.25 -28.21 44.41
C GLY A 208 2.60 -29.45 45.03
N CYS A 209 1.83 -30.19 44.22
CA CYS A 209 1.18 -31.43 44.65
C CYS A 209 2.20 -32.50 45.10
N LEU A 210 3.40 -32.50 44.52
CA LEU A 210 4.50 -33.38 44.90
C LEU A 210 5.26 -32.92 46.16
N GLY A 211 4.89 -31.79 46.76
CA GLY A 211 5.58 -31.23 47.91
C GLY A 211 7.00 -30.78 47.58
N ASP A 212 7.20 -30.07 46.47
CA ASP A 212 8.51 -29.50 46.13
C ASP A 212 8.86 -28.29 47.01
N GLU A 213 9.74 -28.50 48.00
CA GLU A 213 10.19 -27.45 48.93
C GLU A 213 10.97 -26.33 48.24
N ALA A 214 11.66 -26.62 47.13
CA ALA A 214 12.43 -25.62 46.38
C ALA A 214 11.57 -24.85 45.38
N ARG A 215 10.24 -25.10 45.31
CA ARG A 215 9.35 -24.49 44.33
C ARG A 215 9.26 -22.98 44.55
N PRO A 216 9.55 -22.16 43.52
CA PRO A 216 9.46 -20.73 43.64
C PRO A 216 7.99 -20.26 43.60
N GLU A 217 7.78 -18.98 43.87
CA GLU A 217 6.48 -18.33 43.65
C GLU A 217 6.03 -18.46 42.17
N PRO A 218 4.72 -18.38 41.90
CA PRO A 218 4.19 -18.35 40.54
C PRO A 218 4.96 -17.40 39.62
N LEU A 219 5.34 -17.87 38.43
CA LEU A 219 6.05 -17.09 37.40
C LEU A 219 7.47 -16.63 37.82
N GLU A 220 8.02 -17.17 38.90
CA GLU A 220 9.42 -16.99 39.28
C GLU A 220 10.27 -18.17 38.80
N ARG A 221 11.56 -17.90 38.55
CA ARG A 221 12.54 -18.89 38.10
C ARG A 221 13.15 -19.66 39.26
N TYR A 222 13.56 -20.91 39.04
CA TYR A 222 14.35 -21.63 40.03
C TYR A 222 15.78 -21.08 40.09
N PRO A 223 16.42 -21.10 41.28
CA PRO A 223 17.86 -20.88 41.37
C PRO A 223 18.61 -22.04 40.69
N VAL A 224 19.79 -21.76 40.14
CA VAL A 224 20.58 -22.73 39.34
C VAL A 224 20.83 -24.03 40.12
N GLN A 225 21.11 -23.92 41.43
CA GLN A 225 21.38 -25.07 42.29
C GLN A 225 20.18 -26.01 42.42
N ALA A 226 18.95 -25.48 42.38
CA ALA A 226 17.73 -26.31 42.43
C ALA A 226 17.46 -27.07 41.12
N LEU A 227 18.24 -26.80 40.06
CA LEU A 227 18.16 -27.47 38.78
C LEU A 227 19.24 -28.54 38.59
N GLU A 228 20.15 -28.75 39.55
CA GLU A 228 21.24 -29.72 39.46
C GLU A 228 20.80 -31.11 39.94
N GLY A 229 21.17 -32.15 39.17
CA GLY A 229 20.82 -33.57 39.44
C GLY A 229 20.01 -34.23 38.31
N ASN A 230 19.41 -35.40 38.56
CA ASN A 230 18.79 -36.22 37.51
C ASN A 230 17.51 -36.96 37.94
N ASP A 231 16.89 -36.58 39.06
CA ASP A 231 15.59 -37.14 39.43
C ASP A 231 14.43 -36.53 38.61
N ASP A 232 13.26 -37.15 38.69
CA ASP A 232 12.08 -36.70 37.94
C ASP A 232 11.60 -35.32 38.40
N ARG A 233 11.82 -34.95 39.66
CA ARG A 233 11.46 -33.64 40.20
C ARG A 233 12.29 -32.54 39.54
N ILE A 234 13.60 -32.72 39.45
CA ILE A 234 14.54 -31.80 38.79
C ILE A 234 14.21 -31.70 37.30
N ARG A 235 13.81 -32.80 36.64
CA ARG A 235 13.34 -32.76 35.25
C ARG A 235 12.11 -31.87 35.09
N LEU A 236 11.15 -31.95 36.00
CA LEU A 236 9.98 -31.07 36.02
C LEU A 236 10.36 -29.61 36.30
N ARG A 237 11.30 -29.34 37.23
CA ARG A 237 11.82 -27.98 37.47
C ARG A 237 12.46 -27.37 36.22
N ARG A 238 13.31 -28.13 35.52
CA ARG A 238 13.92 -27.71 34.25
C ARG A 238 12.89 -27.50 33.15
N ALA A 239 11.87 -28.36 33.07
CA ALA A 239 10.78 -28.19 32.12
C ALA A 239 9.96 -26.93 32.39
N TYR A 240 9.74 -26.59 33.67
CA TYR A 240 9.08 -25.36 34.09
C TYR A 240 9.92 -24.14 33.71
N GLN A 241 11.22 -24.16 34.00
CA GLN A 241 12.16 -23.10 33.60
C GLN A 241 12.12 -22.87 32.08
N ALA A 242 12.22 -23.95 31.29
CA ALA A 242 12.18 -23.87 29.83
C ALA A 242 10.83 -23.37 29.30
N ALA A 243 9.72 -23.71 30.00
CA ALA A 243 8.40 -23.18 29.66
C ALA A 243 8.34 -21.66 29.92
N LEU A 244 8.85 -21.17 31.05
CA LEU A 244 8.95 -19.72 31.32
C LEU A 244 9.83 -19.00 30.28
N ASP A 245 10.96 -19.59 29.90
CA ASP A 245 11.83 -18.99 28.88
C ASP A 245 11.14 -18.89 27.51
N ALA A 246 10.27 -19.85 27.17
CA ALA A 246 9.45 -19.81 25.97
C ALA A 246 8.28 -18.80 26.05
N VAL A 247 7.78 -18.48 27.25
CA VAL A 247 6.81 -17.38 27.46
C VAL A 247 7.48 -16.03 27.21
N GLY A 248 8.74 -15.88 27.63
CA GLY A 248 9.52 -14.66 27.50
C GLY A 248 9.20 -13.58 28.54
N GLU A 249 10.12 -12.65 28.73
CA GLU A 249 10.05 -11.62 29.79
C GLU A 249 8.80 -10.75 29.72
N GLU A 250 8.40 -10.31 28.52
CA GLU A 250 7.20 -9.48 28.33
C GLU A 250 5.92 -10.23 28.70
N GLY A 251 5.84 -11.52 28.31
CA GLY A 251 4.70 -12.38 28.66
C GLY A 251 4.61 -12.63 30.16
N ILE A 252 5.74 -12.92 30.80
CA ILE A 252 5.83 -13.09 32.26
C ILE A 252 5.42 -11.80 32.99
N ALA A 253 5.94 -10.64 32.56
CA ALA A 253 5.58 -9.35 33.13
C ALA A 253 4.08 -9.06 32.97
N GLY A 254 3.51 -9.34 31.80
CA GLY A 254 2.08 -9.19 31.55
C GLY A 254 1.22 -10.07 32.46
N LEU A 255 1.63 -11.33 32.67
CA LEU A 255 0.95 -12.26 33.57
C LEU A 255 1.06 -11.85 35.05
N LYS A 256 2.22 -11.32 35.48
CA LYS A 256 2.42 -10.81 36.84
C LYS A 256 1.61 -9.53 37.12
N ASP A 257 1.46 -8.66 36.13
CA ASP A 257 0.68 -7.41 36.23
C ASP A 257 -0.85 -7.65 36.14
N TRP A 258 -1.26 -8.77 35.53
CA TRP A 258 -2.67 -9.07 35.26
C TRP A 258 -3.60 -9.03 36.49
N PRO A 259 -3.25 -9.59 37.66
CA PRO A 259 -4.09 -9.50 38.86
C PRO A 259 -4.34 -8.05 39.30
N ALA A 260 -3.32 -7.18 39.24
CA ALA A 260 -3.44 -5.77 39.59
C ALA A 260 -4.36 -5.03 38.59
N ARG A 261 -4.26 -5.35 37.29
CA ARG A 261 -5.15 -4.82 36.26
C ARG A 261 -6.61 -5.23 36.48
N LEU A 262 -6.86 -6.49 36.79
CA LEU A 262 -8.20 -6.98 37.12
C LEU A 262 -8.76 -6.26 38.35
N GLN A 263 -7.94 -6.09 39.39
CA GLN A 263 -8.35 -5.37 40.60
C GLN A 263 -8.69 -3.91 40.30
N ALA A 264 -7.86 -3.22 39.51
CA ALA A 264 -8.12 -1.83 39.11
C ALA A 264 -9.41 -1.69 38.29
N ALA A 265 -9.71 -2.64 37.40
CA ALA A 265 -10.94 -2.64 36.61
C ALA A 265 -12.19 -3.06 37.43
N ARG A 266 -12.02 -3.79 38.53
CA ARG A 266 -13.08 -4.16 39.49
C ARG A 266 -13.31 -3.11 40.59
N ALA A 267 -12.42 -2.13 40.75
CA ALA A 267 -12.60 -1.04 41.71
C ALA A 267 -13.83 -0.18 41.37
N ASP A 268 -14.38 0.58 42.32
CA ASP A 268 -15.57 1.41 42.02
C ASP A 268 -15.29 2.55 41.04
N SER A 269 -14.06 3.08 41.08
CA SER A 269 -13.61 4.22 40.29
C SER A 269 -12.27 3.96 39.62
N TYR A 270 -12.05 4.60 38.47
CA TYR A 270 -10.77 4.64 37.79
C TYR A 270 -10.18 6.06 37.79
N ALA A 271 -8.86 6.12 37.68
CA ALA A 271 -8.12 7.35 37.42
C ALA A 271 -6.91 7.04 36.54
N TYR A 272 -6.68 7.83 35.48
CA TYR A 272 -5.48 7.71 34.66
C TYR A 272 -5.01 9.09 34.16
N PRO A 273 -3.70 9.29 34.00
CA PRO A 273 -3.15 10.55 33.52
C PRO A 273 -3.28 10.67 31.99
N VAL A 274 -3.61 11.87 31.52
CA VAL A 274 -3.61 12.27 30.11
C VAL A 274 -2.92 13.62 30.02
N ARG A 275 -1.63 13.62 29.63
CA ARG A 275 -0.76 14.81 29.70
C ARG A 275 -0.78 15.37 31.12
N ASP A 276 -1.19 16.63 31.30
CA ASP A 276 -1.23 17.31 32.60
C ASP A 276 -2.56 17.15 33.35
N LEU A 277 -3.50 16.36 32.81
CA LEU A 277 -4.84 16.18 33.37
C LEU A 277 -5.07 14.76 33.85
N TRP A 278 -5.80 14.62 34.95
CA TRP A 278 -6.26 13.32 35.45
C TRP A 278 -7.69 13.06 34.99
N VAL A 279 -7.89 12.02 34.19
CA VAL A 279 -9.22 11.54 33.83
C VAL A 279 -9.70 10.60 34.92
N LYS A 280 -10.83 10.92 35.54
CA LYS A 280 -11.44 10.14 36.62
C LYS A 280 -12.87 9.76 36.25
N GLY A 281 -13.33 8.61 36.73
CA GLY A 281 -14.71 8.16 36.52
C GLY A 281 -15.03 6.90 37.30
N THR A 282 -16.22 6.34 37.05
CA THR A 282 -16.69 5.08 37.67
C THR A 282 -16.43 3.90 36.75
N ASN A 283 -16.16 2.71 37.30
CA ASN A 283 -16.09 1.47 36.51
C ASN A 283 -17.46 0.85 36.26
N TYR A 284 -18.50 1.33 36.96
CA TYR A 284 -19.84 0.78 36.90
C TYR A 284 -20.86 1.84 36.50
N THR A 285 -21.95 1.37 35.89
CA THR A 285 -23.19 2.10 35.68
C THR A 285 -24.30 1.33 36.39
N GLU A 286 -25.09 2.01 37.21
CA GLU A 286 -26.22 1.39 37.92
C GLU A 286 -27.50 1.49 37.06
N THR A 287 -28.23 0.39 36.93
CA THR A 287 -29.52 0.37 36.22
C THR A 287 -30.66 0.88 37.10
N LEU A 288 -31.83 1.15 36.52
CA LEU A 288 -33.05 1.49 37.27
C LEU A 288 -33.48 0.41 38.28
N SER A 289 -33.04 -0.85 38.09
CA SER A 289 -33.30 -1.96 39.01
C SER A 289 -32.22 -2.12 40.09
N GLY A 290 -31.23 -1.22 40.16
CA GLY A 290 -30.12 -1.29 41.11
C GLY A 290 -28.99 -2.24 40.71
N LEU A 291 -29.00 -2.79 39.48
CA LEU A 291 -27.93 -3.67 39.02
C LEU A 291 -26.69 -2.84 38.65
N ARG A 292 -25.54 -3.16 39.23
CA ARG A 292 -24.25 -2.56 38.86
C ARG A 292 -23.68 -3.26 37.63
N VAL A 293 -23.73 -2.60 36.48
CA VAL A 293 -23.17 -3.11 35.21
C VAL A 293 -21.75 -2.58 35.03
N PRO A 294 -20.73 -3.45 34.88
CA PRO A 294 -19.37 -3.00 34.64
C PRO A 294 -19.23 -2.40 33.23
N LYS A 295 -18.44 -1.34 33.10
CA LYS A 295 -18.11 -0.71 31.81
C LYS A 295 -17.16 -1.57 30.97
N ILE A 296 -16.34 -2.39 31.63
CA ILE A 296 -15.43 -3.34 31.01
C ILE A 296 -15.74 -4.72 31.60
N ALA A 297 -16.19 -5.65 30.76
CA ALA A 297 -16.33 -7.05 31.15
C ALA A 297 -14.95 -7.71 31.15
N LEU A 298 -14.64 -8.46 32.20
CA LEU A 298 -13.34 -9.08 32.41
C LEU A 298 -13.47 -10.61 32.31
N PRO A 299 -12.48 -11.32 31.74
CA PRO A 299 -12.48 -12.77 31.78
C PRO A 299 -12.19 -13.28 33.20
N ASP A 300 -12.81 -14.41 33.58
CA ASP A 300 -12.60 -15.10 34.87
C ASP A 300 -11.69 -16.34 34.73
N TRP A 301 -10.78 -16.32 33.74
CA TRP A 301 -9.89 -17.43 33.48
C TRP A 301 -8.80 -17.58 34.53
N ARG A 302 -8.35 -18.82 34.73
CA ARG A 302 -7.29 -19.18 35.68
C ARG A 302 -6.03 -19.70 35.01
N ASP A 303 -6.13 -20.16 33.76
CA ASP A 303 -4.98 -20.65 33.00
C ASP A 303 -4.11 -19.50 32.51
N TRP A 304 -2.79 -19.60 32.71
CA TRP A 304 -1.82 -18.58 32.32
C TRP A 304 -1.74 -18.44 30.80
N GLY A 305 -1.96 -19.52 30.04
CA GLY A 305 -2.00 -19.44 28.58
C GLY A 305 -3.23 -18.72 28.06
N ASP A 306 -4.42 -19.01 28.60
CA ASP A 306 -5.64 -18.29 28.24
C ASP A 306 -5.51 -16.78 28.53
N ILE A 307 -5.00 -16.45 29.73
CA ILE A 307 -4.75 -15.06 30.12
C ILE A 307 -3.74 -14.40 29.17
N LEU A 308 -2.61 -15.05 28.89
CA LEU A 308 -1.57 -14.50 28.03
C LEU A 308 -2.07 -14.31 26.59
N SER A 309 -2.83 -15.28 26.08
CA SER A 309 -3.47 -15.21 24.77
C SER A 309 -4.34 -13.96 24.65
N PHE A 310 -5.16 -13.67 25.67
CA PHE A 310 -5.97 -12.44 25.70
C PHE A 310 -5.12 -11.18 25.81
N ILE A 311 -4.14 -11.14 26.72
CA ILE A 311 -3.26 -9.97 26.87
C ILE A 311 -2.58 -9.62 25.55
N GLN A 312 -2.13 -10.61 24.78
CA GLN A 312 -1.36 -10.38 23.56
C GLN A 312 -2.22 -10.19 22.30
N SER A 313 -3.48 -10.65 22.30
CA SER A 313 -4.33 -10.64 21.10
C SER A 313 -5.47 -9.62 21.16
N GLU A 314 -6.02 -9.36 22.34
CA GLU A 314 -7.24 -8.55 22.51
C GLU A 314 -7.04 -7.42 23.52
N ASN A 315 -6.54 -7.78 24.70
CA ASN A 315 -6.24 -6.93 25.85
C ASN A 315 -7.42 -6.05 26.32
N LEU A 316 -7.22 -5.40 27.47
CA LEU A 316 -8.13 -4.35 27.93
C LEU A 316 -8.02 -3.12 27.00
N PRO A 317 -9.10 -2.33 26.84
CA PRO A 317 -9.05 -1.07 26.12
C PRO A 317 -7.90 -0.18 26.61
N GLY A 318 -7.24 0.53 25.69
CA GLY A 318 -6.10 1.39 26.00
C GLY A 318 -4.77 0.64 26.21
N ALA A 319 -4.74 -0.67 26.04
CA ALA A 319 -3.51 -1.47 26.04
C ALA A 319 -3.30 -2.15 24.68
N TYR A 320 -2.04 -2.30 24.27
CA TYR A 320 -1.67 -3.00 23.04
C TYR A 320 -2.23 -4.45 23.03
N PRO A 321 -2.75 -4.97 21.90
CA PRO A 321 -2.77 -4.40 20.55
C PRO A 321 -3.94 -3.44 20.26
N TYR A 322 -4.61 -2.93 21.29
CA TYR A 322 -5.71 -1.97 21.21
C TYR A 322 -6.95 -2.49 20.49
N THR A 323 -7.12 -3.81 20.44
CA THR A 323 -8.27 -4.47 19.78
C THR A 323 -9.59 -3.99 20.37
N ALA A 324 -9.68 -3.83 21.69
CA ALA A 324 -10.86 -3.32 22.38
C ALA A 324 -10.98 -1.78 22.40
N GLY A 325 -10.03 -1.07 21.77
CA GLY A 325 -10.01 0.39 21.67
C GLY A 325 -8.69 1.01 22.11
N VAL A 326 -8.37 2.18 21.56
CA VAL A 326 -7.11 2.91 21.83
C VAL A 326 -7.11 3.67 23.16
N TYR A 327 -8.27 3.80 23.82
CA TYR A 327 -8.41 4.49 25.11
C TYR A 327 -8.94 3.52 26.17
N PRO A 328 -8.50 3.65 27.44
CA PRO A 328 -9.00 2.81 28.54
C PRO A 328 -10.51 2.90 28.76
N TYR A 329 -11.07 4.10 28.61
CA TYR A 329 -12.51 4.34 28.73
C TYR A 329 -12.99 5.26 27.61
N ARG A 330 -14.25 5.10 27.22
CA ARG A 330 -14.94 6.08 26.37
C ARG A 330 -15.05 7.40 27.14
N ARG A 331 -14.85 8.52 26.45
CA ARG A 331 -15.02 9.85 27.04
C ARG A 331 -16.48 10.04 27.45
N ALA A 332 -16.72 10.38 28.71
CA ALA A 332 -18.08 10.62 29.22
C ALA A 332 -18.68 11.95 28.74
N ALA A 333 -17.85 12.95 28.44
CA ALA A 333 -18.28 14.31 28.11
C ALA A 333 -18.43 14.58 26.60
N GLU A 334 -17.91 13.70 25.74
CA GLU A 334 -17.89 13.89 24.29
C GLU A 334 -18.54 12.69 23.60
N ASP A 335 -19.76 12.88 23.11
CA ASP A 335 -20.38 11.94 22.18
C ASP A 335 -19.53 11.90 20.88
N PRO A 336 -19.22 10.72 20.32
CA PRO A 336 -18.51 10.62 19.05
C PRO A 336 -19.30 11.16 17.84
N THR A 337 -20.59 11.48 18.03
CA THR A 337 -21.47 12.02 17.00
C THR A 337 -20.81 13.19 16.27
N ARG A 338 -20.67 13.04 14.96
CA ARG A 338 -20.18 14.06 14.04
C ARG A 338 -21.21 14.19 12.93
N MET A 339 -22.01 15.25 12.97
CA MET A 339 -23.09 15.46 12.02
C MET A 339 -22.57 16.11 10.74
N PHE A 340 -22.93 15.52 9.61
CA PHE A 340 -22.64 16.06 8.29
C PHE A 340 -23.60 17.18 7.92
N ALA A 341 -23.08 18.28 7.39
CA ALA A 341 -23.86 19.31 6.73
C ALA A 341 -23.11 19.90 5.53
N GLY A 342 -23.86 20.24 4.49
CA GLY A 342 -23.34 20.79 3.24
C GLY A 342 -24.48 20.89 2.25
N GLU A 343 -25.15 22.03 2.22
CA GLU A 343 -26.27 22.27 1.31
C GLU A 343 -26.37 23.75 0.93
N GLY A 344 -26.38 24.03 -0.37
CA GLY A 344 -26.49 25.38 -0.90
C GLY A 344 -25.29 26.24 -0.52
N THR A 345 -25.55 27.51 -0.19
CA THR A 345 -24.48 28.47 0.10
C THR A 345 -23.81 28.23 1.46
N PRO A 346 -22.60 28.79 1.69
CA PRO A 346 -21.94 28.73 2.99
C PRO A 346 -22.82 29.19 4.15
N GLU A 347 -23.67 30.21 3.97
CA GLU A 347 -24.57 30.72 5.00
C GLU A 347 -25.64 29.69 5.38
N ARG A 348 -26.19 28.96 4.41
CA ARG A 348 -27.18 27.91 4.65
C ARG A 348 -26.56 26.73 5.37
N THR A 349 -25.38 26.31 4.94
CA THR A 349 -24.59 25.26 5.62
C THR A 349 -24.22 25.67 7.04
N ASN A 350 -23.82 26.93 7.26
CA ASN A 350 -23.51 27.47 8.58
C ASN A 350 -24.73 27.47 9.51
N ARG A 351 -25.91 27.89 9.02
CA ARG A 351 -27.17 27.78 9.79
C ARG A 351 -27.46 26.33 10.19
N ARG A 352 -27.21 25.37 9.30
CA ARG A 352 -27.39 23.94 9.60
C ARG A 352 -26.40 23.45 10.65
N PHE A 353 -25.14 23.90 10.63
CA PHE A 353 -24.18 23.58 11.69
C PHE A 353 -24.63 24.09 13.06
N HIS A 354 -25.07 25.35 13.17
CA HIS A 354 -25.58 25.88 14.42
C HIS A 354 -26.82 25.11 14.91
N TYR A 355 -27.72 24.72 14.01
CA TYR A 355 -28.86 23.88 14.34
C TYR A 355 -28.44 22.52 14.90
N LEU A 356 -27.49 21.84 14.23
CA LEU A 356 -27.03 20.51 14.61
C LEU A 356 -26.20 20.50 15.89
N ALA A 357 -25.43 21.56 16.14
CA ALA A 357 -24.60 21.71 17.34
C ALA A 357 -25.40 22.16 18.58
N ARG A 358 -26.67 22.55 18.42
CA ARG A 358 -27.47 23.11 19.51
C ARG A 358 -27.65 22.09 20.64
N GLY A 359 -27.28 22.48 21.85
CA GLY A 359 -27.42 21.65 23.06
C GLY A 359 -26.32 20.61 23.24
N GLN A 360 -25.31 20.58 22.37
CA GLN A 360 -24.14 19.71 22.52
C GLN A 360 -23.03 20.44 23.29
N ASN A 361 -22.43 19.77 24.27
CA ASN A 361 -21.31 20.33 25.06
C ASN A 361 -20.02 20.49 24.24
N ALA A 362 -19.86 19.71 23.18
CA ALA A 362 -18.72 19.78 22.26
C ALA A 362 -19.22 19.84 20.82
N THR A 363 -18.74 20.83 20.06
CA THR A 363 -19.15 21.02 18.65
C THR A 363 -18.17 20.30 17.71
N ARG A 364 -18.65 19.26 17.01
CA ARG A 364 -17.87 18.51 16.00
C ARG A 364 -18.55 18.61 14.64
N LEU A 365 -18.03 19.48 13.77
CA LEU A 365 -18.60 19.72 12.44
C LEU A 365 -18.04 18.76 11.40
N SER A 366 -18.85 18.39 10.41
CA SER A 366 -18.38 17.70 9.21
C SER A 366 -19.02 18.33 7.97
N THR A 367 -18.18 18.84 7.08
CA THR A 367 -18.62 19.58 5.90
C THR A 367 -18.71 18.66 4.70
N ALA A 368 -19.84 18.71 4.01
CA ALA A 368 -19.97 18.16 2.66
C ALA A 368 -19.91 19.31 1.64
N PHE A 369 -19.23 19.07 0.52
CA PHE A 369 -19.13 20.02 -0.58
C PHE A 369 -19.96 19.52 -1.77
N ASP A 370 -20.42 20.44 -2.60
CA ASP A 370 -21.11 20.10 -3.84
C ASP A 370 -20.13 19.62 -4.91
N SER A 371 -20.65 19.06 -6.00
CA SER A 371 -19.79 18.50 -7.06
C SER A 371 -18.86 19.54 -7.66
N VAL A 372 -19.32 20.76 -7.90
CA VAL A 372 -18.51 21.83 -8.52
C VAL A 372 -17.26 22.09 -7.67
N THR A 373 -17.44 22.34 -6.37
CA THR A 373 -16.33 22.52 -5.44
C THR A 373 -15.42 21.28 -5.34
N LEU A 374 -15.99 20.07 -5.36
CA LEU A 374 -15.22 18.82 -5.27
C LEU A 374 -14.31 18.58 -6.50
N TYR A 375 -14.71 19.08 -7.67
CA TYR A 375 -13.90 19.02 -8.88
C TYR A 375 -13.00 20.25 -9.06
N GLY A 376 -13.07 21.24 -8.16
CA GLY A 376 -12.23 22.42 -8.17
C GLY A 376 -12.58 23.43 -9.28
N GLU A 377 -13.84 23.44 -9.71
CA GLU A 377 -14.39 24.33 -10.75
C GLU A 377 -14.92 25.66 -10.18
#